data_AF-A0A5E3XLX2-F1
#
_entry.id   AF-A0A5E3XLX2-F1
#
_cell.length_a   1.000
_cell.length_b   1.000
_cell.length_c   1.000
_cell.angle_alpha   90.00
_cell.angle_beta   90.00
_cell.angle_gamma   90.00
#
_symmetry.space_group_name_H-M   'P 1'
#
loop_
_entity.id
_entity.type
_entity.pdbx_description
1 polymer ?
#
loop_
_entity_poly.entity_id
_entity_poly.type
_entity_poly.pdbx_seq_one_letter_code
_entity_poly.pdbx_strand_id
1 'polypeptide(L)'
;MPRNERRTPSPQFISILKDAGLEEWLKPGSDYSSEPRYGPFYQHRYLLYANDCVSILRTLARSVDFSGYNTREPERTALIGRSSRPFLEAVCPSITLLSSPSSPSTSTSTGRSSVDSMQKIDGDLAGVPGGLSDLRSVDIGLTMLPKRTQHVSSQHLQSLQPTSTIRPFDLRIQHGIAGGFAPPNPSAVHNFHLDSDAPTITLFSMVRPDGTPFLQPYPQKFIYVGFNDTPALVQELESLFKGLPTEGGGDFYERDVGVMYQSESLRWMNTMDTAPQGCNVDWIERDVKPSAEQKKHFERAIEIVDILEKRGKLE
;
A
#
# COMPACT_ATOMS: atom_id res chain seq x y z
N MET A 1 3.92 -37.37 27.98
CA MET A 1 3.43 -36.11 27.41
C MET A 1 2.78 -35.31 28.53
N PRO A 2 3.40 -34.20 29.01
CA PRO A 2 2.76 -33.34 30.00
C PRO A 2 1.43 -32.84 29.42
N ARG A 3 0.37 -32.85 30.23
CA ARG A 3 -0.92 -32.27 29.84
C ARG A 3 -0.66 -30.78 29.64
N ASN A 4 -0.80 -30.28 28.42
CA ASN A 4 -0.77 -28.85 28.16
C ASN A 4 -1.91 -28.21 28.94
N GLU A 5 -1.58 -27.60 30.08
CA GLU A 5 -2.47 -26.73 30.83
C GLU A 5 -2.81 -25.56 29.92
N ARG A 6 -3.97 -25.65 29.28
CA ARG A 6 -4.48 -24.59 28.42
C ARG A 6 -4.74 -23.36 29.30
N ARG A 7 -4.20 -22.22 28.87
CA ARG A 7 -4.32 -20.97 29.63
C ARG A 7 -5.73 -20.39 29.47
N THR A 8 -6.20 -19.67 30.49
CA THR A 8 -7.44 -18.89 30.41
C THR A 8 -7.22 -17.70 29.46
N PRO A 9 -8.16 -17.39 28.54
CA PRO A 9 -8.04 -16.25 27.62
C PRO A 9 -7.99 -14.93 28.40
N SER A 10 -7.21 -13.98 27.90
CA SER A 10 -7.32 -12.60 28.38
C SER A 10 -8.60 -11.94 27.86
N PRO A 11 -9.21 -11.00 28.62
CA PRO A 11 -10.37 -10.24 28.14
C PRO A 11 -10.10 -9.51 26.82
N GLN A 12 -8.89 -9.00 26.61
CA GLN A 12 -8.51 -8.33 25.37
C GLN A 12 -8.56 -9.27 24.16
N PHE A 13 -8.06 -10.50 24.31
CA PHE A 13 -8.11 -11.49 23.22
C PHE A 13 -9.55 -11.84 22.82
N ILE A 14 -10.44 -11.92 23.81
CA ILE A 14 -11.87 -12.17 23.56
C ILE A 14 -12.52 -10.98 22.83
N SER A 15 -12.17 -9.75 23.20
CA SER A 15 -12.63 -8.56 22.47
C SER A 15 -12.21 -8.63 21.01
N ILE A 16 -10.94 -8.94 20.74
CA ILE A 16 -10.42 -9.05 19.38
C ILE A 16 -11.20 -10.09 18.56
N LEU A 17 -11.49 -11.26 19.15
CA LEU A 17 -12.29 -12.29 18.46
C LEU A 17 -13.73 -11.84 18.19
N LYS A 18 -14.36 -11.09 19.09
CA LYS A 18 -15.70 -10.52 18.89
C LYS A 18 -15.68 -9.42 17.83
N ASP A 19 -14.74 -8.50 17.93
CA ASP A 19 -14.61 -7.38 16.99
C ASP A 19 -14.31 -7.89 15.57
N ALA A 20 -13.58 -9.01 15.46
CA ALA A 20 -13.32 -9.72 14.20
C ALA A 20 -14.49 -10.59 13.69
N GLY A 21 -15.62 -10.66 14.40
CA GLY A 21 -16.78 -11.49 14.01
C GLY A 21 -16.51 -13.00 14.10
N LEU A 22 -15.64 -13.42 15.02
CA LEU A 22 -15.22 -14.81 15.28
C LEU A 22 -15.79 -15.34 16.60
N GLU A 23 -16.98 -14.89 17.00
CA GLU A 23 -17.62 -15.29 18.27
C GLU A 23 -17.92 -16.79 18.33
N GLU A 24 -18.03 -17.45 17.17
CA GLU A 24 -18.20 -18.90 17.07
C GLU A 24 -17.00 -19.68 17.61
N TRP A 25 -15.81 -19.07 17.64
CA TRP A 25 -14.61 -19.66 18.22
C TRP A 25 -14.66 -19.71 19.75
N LEU A 26 -15.52 -18.90 20.38
CA LEU A 26 -15.69 -18.86 21.83
C LEU A 26 -16.59 -20.00 22.34
N LYS A 27 -17.29 -20.71 21.45
CA LYS A 27 -18.17 -21.82 21.80
C LYS A 27 -17.34 -23.06 22.16
N PRO A 28 -17.67 -23.81 23.24
CA PRO A 28 -16.97 -25.04 23.57
C PRO A 28 -17.10 -26.04 22.42
N GLY A 29 -15.98 -26.64 22.01
CA GLY A 29 -15.96 -27.61 20.90
C GLY A 29 -15.94 -26.99 19.50
N SER A 30 -15.73 -25.67 19.38
CA SER A 30 -15.48 -25.03 18.08
C SER A 30 -14.26 -25.66 17.38
N ASP A 31 -14.36 -25.85 16.07
CA ASP A 31 -13.28 -26.33 15.20
C ASP A 31 -12.38 -25.19 14.69
N TYR A 32 -12.76 -23.94 15.00
CA TYR A 32 -12.11 -22.70 14.56
C TYR A 32 -12.05 -22.55 13.04
N SER A 33 -13.00 -23.15 12.32
CA SER A 33 -13.07 -23.10 10.85
C SER A 33 -13.83 -21.89 10.32
N SER A 34 -14.65 -21.24 11.16
CA SER A 34 -15.46 -20.09 10.74
C SER A 34 -14.58 -18.96 10.20
N GLU A 35 -14.93 -18.45 9.02
CA GLU A 35 -14.32 -17.27 8.43
C GLU A 35 -14.80 -16.00 9.15
N PRO A 36 -14.02 -14.90 9.16
CA PRO A 36 -14.47 -13.63 9.69
C PRO A 36 -15.79 -13.19 9.05
N ARG A 37 -16.80 -12.89 9.87
CA ARG A 37 -18.10 -12.41 9.40
C ARG A 37 -18.03 -10.93 8.99
N TYR A 38 -19.05 -10.46 8.26
CA TYR A 38 -19.21 -9.05 7.89
C TYR A 38 -19.09 -8.16 9.14
N GLY A 39 -18.09 -7.27 9.14
CA GLY A 39 -17.68 -6.44 10.28
C GLY A 39 -16.56 -5.47 9.86
N PRO A 40 -16.06 -4.60 10.75
CA PRO A 40 -15.03 -3.61 10.40
C PRO A 40 -13.75 -4.24 9.83
N PHE A 41 -13.42 -5.46 10.24
CA PHE A 41 -12.28 -6.22 9.68
C PHE A 41 -12.59 -6.99 8.39
N TYR A 42 -13.87 -7.12 8.00
CA TYR A 42 -14.26 -7.81 6.77
C TYR A 42 -13.78 -7.08 5.52
N GLN A 43 -13.77 -5.74 5.55
CA GLN A 43 -13.20 -4.91 4.48
C GLN A 43 -11.69 -5.17 4.27
N HIS A 44 -11.01 -5.66 5.31
CA HIS A 44 -9.58 -5.94 5.31
C HIS A 44 -9.29 -7.39 4.90
N ARG A 45 -10.31 -8.21 4.59
CA ARG A 45 -10.17 -9.63 4.20
C ARG A 45 -9.35 -9.83 2.92
N TYR A 46 -9.26 -8.79 2.09
CA TYR A 46 -8.48 -8.78 0.85
C TYR A 46 -7.05 -8.27 1.03
N LEU A 47 -6.71 -7.70 2.19
CA LEU A 47 -5.33 -7.39 2.53
C LEU A 47 -4.60 -8.71 2.75
N LEU A 48 -3.42 -8.86 2.14
CA LEU A 48 -2.60 -10.09 2.15
C LEU A 48 -2.46 -10.76 3.52
N TYR A 49 -2.52 -9.97 4.59
CA TYR A 49 -2.32 -10.45 5.96
C TYR A 49 -3.57 -11.03 6.62
N ALA A 50 -4.76 -10.93 6.03
CA ALA A 50 -5.97 -11.42 6.67
C ALA A 50 -5.92 -12.94 6.93
N ASN A 51 -5.38 -13.72 5.99
CA ASN A 51 -5.25 -15.16 6.14
C ASN A 51 -4.22 -15.53 7.21
N ASP A 52 -3.09 -14.81 7.27
CA ASP A 52 -2.06 -15.02 8.29
C ASP A 52 -2.54 -14.61 9.67
N CYS A 53 -3.22 -13.46 9.80
CA CYS A 53 -3.83 -13.02 11.03
C CYS A 53 -4.87 -14.04 11.52
N VAL A 54 -5.74 -14.55 10.64
CA VAL A 54 -6.70 -15.61 10.99
C VAL A 54 -5.99 -16.89 11.41
N SER A 55 -4.89 -17.27 10.74
CA SER A 55 -4.09 -18.46 11.11
C SER A 55 -3.42 -18.31 12.48
N ILE A 56 -2.86 -17.14 12.78
CA ILE A 56 -2.27 -16.79 14.09
C ILE A 56 -3.37 -16.80 15.15
N LEU A 57 -4.49 -16.12 14.92
CA LEU A 57 -5.63 -16.11 15.84
C LEU A 57 -6.15 -17.52 16.09
N ARG A 58 -6.22 -18.37 15.06
CA ARG A 58 -6.63 -19.79 15.17
C ARG A 58 -5.67 -20.59 16.02
N THR A 59 -4.37 -20.39 15.82
CA THR A 59 -3.32 -21.03 16.61
C THR A 59 -3.40 -20.61 18.08
N LEU A 60 -3.59 -19.31 18.34
CA LEU A 60 -3.80 -18.78 19.68
C LEU A 60 -5.08 -19.34 20.31
N ALA A 61 -6.20 -19.36 19.59
CA ALA A 61 -7.47 -19.90 20.07
C ALA A 61 -7.35 -21.38 20.46
N ARG A 62 -6.62 -22.20 19.68
CA ARG A 62 -6.34 -23.62 20.01
C ARG A 62 -5.49 -23.80 21.28
N SER A 63 -4.69 -22.81 21.65
CA SER A 63 -3.81 -22.85 22.82
C SER A 63 -4.51 -22.45 24.14
N VAL A 64 -5.76 -21.99 24.06
CA VAL A 64 -6.51 -21.35 25.15
C VAL A 64 -7.74 -22.18 25.52
N ASP A 65 -8.14 -22.14 26.78
CA ASP A 65 -9.37 -22.80 27.26
C ASP A 65 -10.52 -21.81 27.44
N PHE A 66 -11.50 -21.86 26.54
CA PHE A 66 -12.71 -21.03 26.59
C PHE A 66 -13.81 -21.59 27.51
N SER A 67 -13.65 -22.79 28.07
CA SER A 67 -14.68 -23.43 28.92
C SER A 67 -15.05 -22.57 30.14
N GLY A 68 -14.07 -21.87 30.71
CA GLY A 68 -14.26 -20.96 31.85
C GLY A 68 -14.88 -19.60 31.51
N TYR A 69 -15.03 -19.25 30.23
CA TYR A 69 -15.63 -17.96 29.85
C TYR A 69 -17.16 -18.04 29.79
N ASN A 70 -17.71 -19.15 29.30
CA ASN A 70 -19.16 -19.33 29.18
C ASN A 70 -19.87 -19.49 30.54
N THR A 71 -19.14 -19.77 31.61
CA THR A 71 -19.69 -19.92 32.96
C THR A 71 -19.92 -18.59 33.69
N ARG A 72 -19.43 -17.46 33.16
CA ARG A 72 -19.47 -16.15 33.85
C ARG A 72 -20.52 -15.16 33.36
N GLU A 73 -21.31 -15.53 32.35
CA GLU A 73 -22.44 -14.75 31.81
C GLU A 73 -23.80 -15.33 32.25
N PRO A 74 -24.22 -15.17 33.52
CA PRO A 74 -25.68 -15.14 33.75
C PRO A 74 -26.22 -14.09 34.73
N GLU A 75 -25.44 -13.17 35.33
CA GLU A 75 -25.99 -12.38 36.46
C GLU A 75 -26.00 -10.85 36.34
N ARG A 76 -25.58 -10.24 35.22
CA ARG A 76 -25.65 -8.77 35.09
C ARG A 76 -26.91 -8.21 34.42
N THR A 77 -27.80 -9.06 33.92
CA THR A 77 -28.98 -8.61 33.15
C THR A 77 -30.30 -8.60 33.94
N ALA A 78 -30.31 -8.98 35.23
CA ALA A 78 -31.55 -9.14 36.02
C ALA A 78 -31.84 -8.05 37.07
N LEU A 79 -31.16 -6.90 37.05
CA LEU A 79 -31.39 -5.79 37.99
C LEU A 79 -31.69 -4.46 37.29
N ILE A 80 -32.63 -4.46 36.35
CA ILE A 80 -33.42 -3.25 36.02
C ILE A 80 -34.90 -3.59 36.24
N GLY A 81 -35.23 -3.83 37.51
CA GLY A 81 -36.60 -3.80 37.98
C GLY A 81 -37.07 -2.36 38.08
N ARG A 82 -38.14 -2.05 37.35
CA ARG A 82 -39.02 -0.87 37.47
C ARG A 82 -38.90 -0.12 38.80
N SER A 83 -38.33 1.08 38.77
CA SER A 83 -38.61 2.13 39.75
C SER A 83 -39.31 3.28 39.04
N SER A 84 -40.64 3.22 39.00
CA SER A 84 -41.47 4.38 38.69
C SER A 84 -41.37 5.38 39.84
N ARG A 85 -40.70 6.51 39.61
CA ARG A 85 -40.93 7.76 40.38
C ARG A 85 -40.90 8.96 39.45
N PRO A 86 -41.70 10.01 39.75
CA PRO A 86 -41.93 11.10 38.83
C PRO A 86 -40.86 12.18 38.94
N PHE A 87 -40.53 12.73 37.77
CA PHE A 87 -40.30 14.13 37.46
C PHE A 87 -40.04 15.07 38.66
N LEU A 88 -38.77 15.44 38.85
CA LEU A 88 -38.39 16.77 39.32
C LEU A 88 -37.14 17.23 38.57
N GLU A 89 -37.27 18.40 37.95
CA GLU A 89 -36.22 19.22 37.38
C GLU A 89 -35.11 19.48 38.41
N ALA A 90 -33.85 19.29 38.02
CA ALA A 90 -32.73 20.03 38.59
C ALA A 90 -31.50 19.98 37.67
N VAL A 91 -31.24 21.12 37.03
CA VAL A 91 -29.95 21.81 36.91
C VAL A 91 -28.71 20.96 36.56
N CYS A 92 -28.26 21.10 35.32
CA CYS A 92 -26.94 20.70 34.85
C CYS A 92 -25.83 21.48 35.59
N PRO A 93 -24.76 20.83 36.09
CA PRO A 93 -23.47 21.47 36.27
C PRO A 93 -22.60 21.20 35.03
N SER A 94 -22.23 22.28 34.35
CA SER A 94 -21.22 22.30 33.30
C SER A 94 -19.90 21.71 33.82
N ILE A 95 -19.37 20.69 33.14
CA ILE A 95 -18.03 20.18 33.38
C ILE A 95 -17.05 21.10 32.64
N THR A 96 -16.33 21.93 33.40
CA THR A 96 -15.21 22.72 32.89
C THR A 96 -14.00 21.81 32.70
N LEU A 97 -13.54 21.66 31.47
CA LEU A 97 -12.28 21.00 31.12
C LEU A 97 -11.11 21.85 31.64
N LEU A 98 -10.38 21.31 32.61
CA LEU A 98 -9.13 21.89 33.11
C LEU A 98 -7.99 21.51 32.15
N SER A 99 -7.49 22.50 31.42
CA SER A 99 -6.30 22.39 30.57
C SER A 99 -5.04 22.30 31.46
N SER A 100 -4.28 21.22 31.35
CA SER A 100 -2.94 21.14 31.95
C SER A 100 -1.92 21.90 31.09
N PRO A 101 -1.04 22.73 31.70
CA PRO A 101 -0.04 23.50 30.97
C PRO A 101 1.14 22.64 30.50
N SER A 102 1.58 22.93 29.28
CA SER A 102 2.79 22.44 28.64
C SER A 102 4.05 23.02 29.28
N SER A 103 4.99 22.15 29.66
CA SER A 103 6.36 22.54 30.01
C SER A 103 7.27 22.43 28.79
N PRO A 104 8.01 23.49 28.41
CA PRO A 104 9.04 23.42 27.38
C PRO A 104 10.38 22.97 28.00
N SER A 105 10.87 21.80 27.60
CA SER A 105 12.25 21.38 27.86
C SER A 105 13.15 21.98 26.79
N THR A 106 13.83 23.06 27.16
CA THR A 106 14.98 23.61 26.44
C THR A 106 16.18 22.70 26.67
N SER A 107 16.69 22.02 25.65
CA SER A 107 18.02 21.41 25.68
C SER A 107 18.93 22.12 24.69
N THR A 108 19.68 23.06 25.24
CA THR A 108 20.92 23.62 24.70
C THR A 108 21.97 22.51 24.65
N SER A 109 22.50 22.20 23.47
CA SER A 109 23.83 21.60 23.37
C SER A 109 24.68 22.41 22.40
N THR A 110 25.70 23.02 22.98
CA THR A 110 26.69 23.85 22.32
C THR A 110 27.89 22.97 21.99
N GLY A 111 28.24 22.94 20.70
CA GLY A 111 29.61 23.25 20.27
C GLY A 111 30.65 22.12 20.15
N ARG A 112 31.30 22.18 18.98
CA ARG A 112 32.69 21.83 18.59
C ARG A 112 32.71 20.71 17.54
N SER A 113 33.53 20.75 16.49
CA SER A 113 34.46 21.72 15.89
C SER A 113 35.13 20.97 14.73
N SER A 114 35.55 21.68 13.67
CA SER A 114 36.68 21.29 12.77
C SER A 114 36.46 20.02 11.92
N VAL A 115 36.73 19.95 10.62
CA VAL A 115 37.75 20.52 9.72
C VAL A 115 37.15 20.38 8.31
N ASP A 116 37.02 21.44 7.52
CA ASP A 116 38.05 21.96 6.62
C ASP A 116 38.75 20.88 5.75
N SER A 117 38.26 20.70 4.53
CA SER A 117 39.02 20.10 3.42
C SER A 117 38.42 20.54 2.10
N MET A 118 38.88 21.70 1.66
CA MET A 118 38.91 22.07 0.24
C MET A 118 39.80 21.06 -0.50
N GLN A 119 39.28 20.39 -1.53
CA GLN A 119 40.09 20.07 -2.69
C GLN A 119 39.36 20.51 -3.96
N LYS A 120 39.87 21.66 -4.40
CA LYS A 120 39.73 22.30 -5.69
C LYS A 120 40.45 21.41 -6.72
N ILE A 121 39.73 20.91 -7.72
CA ILE A 121 40.35 20.38 -8.94
C ILE A 121 39.92 21.32 -10.06
N ASP A 122 40.77 22.32 -10.29
CA ASP A 122 40.82 23.05 -11.55
C ASP A 122 41.47 22.13 -12.59
N GLY A 123 40.80 21.92 -13.71
CA GLY A 123 41.29 21.15 -14.86
C GLY A 123 41.01 21.91 -16.15
N ASP A 124 42.06 22.55 -16.63
CA ASP A 124 42.14 23.44 -17.78
C ASP A 124 41.73 22.84 -19.15
N LEU A 125 41.00 23.67 -19.91
CA LEU A 125 41.31 24.15 -21.27
C LEU A 125 42.05 23.22 -22.26
N ALA A 126 41.29 22.69 -23.23
CA ALA A 126 41.60 22.68 -24.67
C ALA A 126 40.26 22.35 -25.38
N GLY A 127 39.68 23.12 -26.29
CA GLY A 127 40.28 23.90 -27.36
C GLY A 127 40.04 23.19 -28.70
N VAL A 128 38.83 23.28 -29.27
CA VAL A 128 38.59 23.01 -30.71
C VAL A 128 37.50 23.96 -31.25
N PRO A 129 37.80 24.74 -32.30
CA PRO A 129 36.83 25.63 -32.95
C PRO A 129 36.24 25.00 -34.22
N GLY A 130 35.06 25.49 -34.61
CA GLY A 130 34.69 25.59 -36.03
C GLY A 130 33.48 24.77 -36.45
N GLY A 131 32.48 25.45 -37.04
CA GLY A 131 31.44 24.78 -37.83
C GLY A 131 30.11 25.51 -37.91
N LEU A 132 30.11 26.82 -38.19
CA LEU A 132 28.93 27.59 -38.59
C LEU A 132 28.70 27.37 -40.09
N SER A 133 27.71 26.52 -40.41
CA SER A 133 27.10 26.33 -41.73
C SER A 133 25.72 25.70 -41.46
N ASP A 134 24.59 26.05 -42.03
CA ASP A 134 24.24 27.01 -43.06
C ASP A 134 22.70 27.10 -42.98
N LEU A 135 22.15 28.29 -42.89
CA LEU A 135 20.72 28.54 -42.92
C LEU A 135 20.23 28.39 -44.37
N ARG A 136 19.50 27.32 -44.67
CA ARG A 136 18.65 27.29 -45.87
C ARG A 136 17.18 27.25 -45.45
N SER A 137 16.62 28.45 -45.43
CA SER A 137 15.19 28.70 -45.54
C SER A 137 14.68 28.06 -46.82
N VAL A 138 13.79 27.08 -46.71
CA VAL A 138 13.03 26.55 -47.84
C VAL A 138 11.64 27.15 -47.76
N ASP A 139 11.42 28.21 -48.53
CA ASP A 139 10.09 28.68 -48.91
C ASP A 139 9.42 27.60 -49.76
N ILE A 140 8.44 26.90 -49.20
CA ILE A 140 7.51 26.08 -49.98
C ILE A 140 6.22 26.89 -50.12
N GLY A 141 6.00 27.36 -51.35
CA GLY A 141 4.89 28.20 -51.73
C GLY A 141 3.53 27.60 -51.39
N LEU A 142 2.69 28.44 -50.79
CA LEU A 142 1.24 28.29 -50.74
C LEU A 142 0.68 28.34 -52.17
N THR A 143 0.35 27.18 -52.74
CA THR A 143 -0.59 27.11 -53.86
C THR A 143 -2.00 26.93 -53.32
N MET A 144 -2.80 27.98 -53.53
CA MET A 144 -4.25 28.04 -53.33
C MET A 144 -4.95 26.87 -54.04
N LEU A 145 -5.59 26.00 -53.26
CA LEU A 145 -6.45 24.93 -53.76
C LEU A 145 -7.93 25.33 -53.59
N PRO A 146 -8.80 25.09 -54.59
CA PRO A 146 -10.18 25.55 -54.58
C PRO A 146 -11.06 24.78 -53.59
N LYS A 147 -11.93 25.53 -52.89
CA LYS A 147 -13.07 25.05 -52.10
C LYS A 147 -13.90 24.06 -52.91
N ARG A 148 -13.76 22.76 -52.61
CA ARG A 148 -14.72 21.73 -53.01
C ARG A 148 -15.53 21.33 -51.79
N THR A 149 -16.73 21.90 -51.69
CA THR A 149 -17.77 21.51 -50.74
C THR A 149 -18.17 20.06 -51.03
N GLN A 150 -17.58 19.10 -50.32
CA GLN A 150 -18.07 17.73 -50.28
C GLN A 150 -18.95 17.56 -49.06
N HIS A 151 -20.23 17.34 -49.34
CA HIS A 151 -21.22 16.82 -48.42
C HIS A 151 -20.82 15.37 -48.10
N VAL A 152 -19.98 15.17 -47.08
CA VAL A 152 -19.65 13.83 -46.60
C VAL A 152 -20.72 13.42 -45.60
N SER A 153 -21.51 12.44 -46.04
CA SER A 153 -22.54 11.76 -45.26
C SER A 153 -21.97 11.26 -43.92
N SER A 154 -22.47 11.82 -42.82
CA SER A 154 -22.20 11.36 -41.45
C SER A 154 -22.87 10.02 -41.21
N GLN A 155 -22.24 8.95 -41.66
CA GLN A 155 -22.43 7.59 -41.12
C GLN A 155 -21.07 6.96 -40.88
N HIS A 156 -20.24 7.62 -40.07
CA HIS A 156 -19.15 6.93 -39.40
C HIS A 156 -19.76 6.24 -38.18
N LEU A 157 -20.24 5.01 -38.40
CA LEU A 157 -20.46 4.04 -37.34
C LEU A 157 -19.18 4.03 -36.51
N GLN A 158 -19.26 4.64 -35.33
CA GLN A 158 -18.31 4.45 -34.24
C GLN A 158 -18.29 2.94 -33.99
N SER A 159 -17.31 2.28 -34.59
CA SER A 159 -16.81 1.00 -34.15
C SER A 159 -16.48 1.21 -32.68
N LEU A 160 -17.42 0.79 -31.81
CA LEU A 160 -17.18 0.61 -30.38
C LEU A 160 -16.11 -0.47 -30.31
N GLN A 161 -14.85 -0.03 -30.45
CA GLN A 161 -13.70 -0.81 -30.03
C GLN A 161 -14.05 -1.30 -28.63
N PRO A 162 -13.95 -2.60 -28.34
CA PRO A 162 -14.19 -3.11 -27.00
C PRO A 162 -13.31 -2.27 -26.08
N THR A 163 -13.93 -1.41 -25.26
CA THR A 163 -13.21 -0.66 -24.24
C THR A 163 -12.55 -1.73 -23.42
N SER A 164 -11.22 -1.81 -23.48
CA SER A 164 -10.47 -2.77 -22.67
C SER A 164 -10.75 -2.42 -21.22
N THR A 165 -11.72 -3.12 -20.63
CA THR A 165 -12.11 -2.88 -19.26
C THR A 165 -10.95 -3.33 -18.40
N ILE A 166 -10.28 -2.38 -17.74
CA ILE A 166 -9.23 -2.69 -16.78
C ILE A 166 -9.89 -3.50 -15.66
N ARG A 167 -9.29 -4.63 -15.30
CA ARG A 167 -9.75 -5.42 -14.16
C ARG A 167 -9.40 -4.73 -12.85
N PRO A 168 -10.21 -4.89 -11.79
CA PRO A 168 -9.86 -4.42 -10.45
C PRO A 168 -8.51 -4.96 -10.00
N PHE A 169 -7.73 -4.11 -9.33
CA PHE A 169 -6.41 -4.47 -8.83
C PHE A 169 -6.00 -3.64 -7.63
N ASP A 170 -5.09 -4.23 -6.86
CA ASP A 170 -4.31 -3.62 -5.80
C ASP A 170 -2.84 -3.70 -6.17
N LEU A 171 -2.15 -2.57 -6.13
CA LEU A 171 -0.71 -2.49 -6.39
C LEU A 171 -0.08 -1.66 -5.27
N ARG A 172 0.96 -2.21 -4.65
CA ARG A 172 1.82 -1.49 -3.71
C ARG A 172 3.24 -1.49 -4.23
N ILE A 173 3.87 -0.32 -4.26
CA ILE A 173 5.31 -0.14 -4.48
C ILE A 173 5.91 0.51 -3.24
N GLN A 174 7.09 0.04 -2.84
CA GLN A 174 7.83 0.51 -1.68
C GLN A 174 9.30 0.71 -2.08
N HIS A 175 9.79 1.93 -1.93
CA HIS A 175 11.20 2.27 -2.15
C HIS A 175 11.97 2.19 -0.83
N GLY A 176 13.26 1.82 -0.85
CA GLY A 176 14.08 1.72 0.35
C GLY A 176 13.89 0.40 1.10
N ILE A 177 13.89 -0.73 0.38
CA ILE A 177 13.86 -2.08 0.96
C ILE A 177 15.26 -2.66 1.24
N ALA A 178 16.31 -2.08 0.67
CA ALA A 178 17.70 -2.44 0.84
C ALA A 178 18.29 -1.69 2.04
N GLY A 179 18.83 -2.44 3.00
CA GLY A 179 19.46 -1.89 4.19
C GLY A 179 18.48 -1.50 5.29
N GLY A 180 18.97 -1.62 6.53
CA GLY A 180 18.18 -1.50 7.75
C GLY A 180 18.26 -2.79 8.57
N PHE A 181 18.77 -2.69 9.79
CA PHE A 181 18.58 -3.75 10.77
C PHE A 181 17.10 -3.73 11.13
N ALA A 182 16.37 -4.79 10.76
CA ALA A 182 14.95 -5.03 11.00
C ALA A 182 14.27 -4.02 11.95
N PRO A 183 13.35 -3.17 11.47
CA PRO A 183 12.59 -3.27 10.22
C PRO A 183 13.23 -2.55 9.00
N PRO A 184 12.76 -2.83 7.77
CA PRO A 184 13.10 -2.07 6.57
C PRO A 184 12.85 -0.57 6.78
N ASN A 185 13.67 0.26 6.16
CA ASN A 185 13.62 1.71 6.35
C ASN A 185 13.13 2.44 5.08
N PRO A 186 11.85 2.27 4.68
CA PRO A 186 11.37 2.74 3.39
C PRO A 186 11.44 4.25 3.26
N SER A 187 11.83 4.72 2.08
CA SER A 187 11.81 6.13 1.71
C SER A 187 10.42 6.56 1.22
N ALA A 188 9.69 5.67 0.56
CA ALA A 188 8.33 5.91 0.10
C ALA A 188 7.51 4.62 -0.02
N VAL A 189 6.20 4.73 0.13
CA VAL A 189 5.21 3.67 -0.11
C VAL A 189 4.06 4.27 -0.90
N HIS A 190 3.72 3.67 -2.04
CA HIS A 190 2.58 4.07 -2.87
C HIS A 190 1.64 2.88 -3.03
N ASN A 191 0.35 3.09 -2.78
CA ASN A 191 -0.71 2.10 -2.94
C ASN A 191 -1.70 2.61 -3.99
N PHE A 192 -1.85 1.83 -5.05
CA PHE A 192 -2.80 2.05 -6.13
C PHE A 192 -3.94 1.06 -5.96
N HIS A 193 -5.16 1.55 -6.02
CA HIS A 193 -6.37 0.76 -5.86
C HIS A 193 -7.37 1.08 -6.96
N LEU A 194 -7.84 0.06 -7.66
CA LEU A 194 -8.93 0.15 -8.62
C LEU A 194 -10.03 -0.83 -8.23
N ASP A 195 -11.19 -0.27 -7.86
CA ASP A 195 -12.42 -1.01 -7.59
C ASP A 195 -13.09 -1.51 -8.89
N SER A 196 -14.01 -2.47 -8.75
CA SER A 196 -14.90 -2.89 -9.85
C SER A 196 -15.70 -1.69 -10.37
N ASP A 197 -15.65 -1.50 -11.69
CA ASP A 197 -16.39 -0.48 -12.42
C ASP A 197 -16.04 0.98 -12.04
N ALA A 198 -15.00 1.19 -11.23
CA ALA A 198 -14.55 2.53 -10.87
C ALA A 198 -13.88 3.23 -12.06
N PRO A 199 -14.21 4.51 -12.33
CA PRO A 199 -13.62 5.26 -13.43
C PRO A 199 -12.21 5.77 -13.12
N THR A 200 -11.74 5.58 -11.88
CA THR A 200 -10.49 6.15 -11.36
C THR A 200 -9.71 5.15 -10.54
N ILE A 201 -8.39 5.13 -10.74
CA ILE A 201 -7.44 4.48 -9.83
C ILE A 201 -7.14 5.48 -8.71
N THR A 202 -7.30 5.03 -7.48
CA THR A 202 -6.96 5.81 -6.29
C THR A 202 -5.50 5.56 -5.91
N LEU A 203 -4.74 6.62 -5.64
CA LEU A 203 -3.35 6.56 -5.22
C LEU A 203 -3.16 7.17 -3.84
N PHE A 204 -2.81 6.33 -2.87
CA PHE A 204 -2.37 6.72 -1.52
C PHE A 204 -0.86 6.64 -1.44
N SER A 205 -0.22 7.73 -1.03
CA SER A 205 1.24 7.77 -0.91
C SER A 205 1.65 8.13 0.52
N MET A 206 2.74 7.53 0.98
CA MET A 206 3.44 7.92 2.19
C MET A 206 4.92 8.10 1.84
N VAL A 207 5.48 9.26 2.14
CA VAL A 207 6.86 9.61 1.80
C VAL A 207 7.57 10.03 3.06
N ARG A 208 8.83 9.64 3.22
CA ARG A 208 9.68 10.06 4.33
C ARG A 208 10.40 11.35 3.95
N PRO A 209 10.13 12.47 4.62
CA PRO A 209 10.95 13.67 4.45
C PRO A 209 12.39 13.43 4.88
N ASP A 210 13.33 14.08 4.19
CA ASP A 210 14.75 14.04 4.54
C ASP A 210 14.98 14.42 6.00
N GLY A 211 15.85 13.68 6.68
CA GLY A 211 16.18 13.88 8.10
C GLY A 211 15.13 13.39 9.09
N THR A 212 14.01 12.80 8.63
CA THR A 212 12.99 12.23 9.51
C THR A 212 13.01 10.70 9.50
N PRO A 213 12.71 10.02 10.62
CA PRO A 213 12.67 8.56 10.66
C PRO A 213 11.31 7.98 10.24
N PHE A 214 10.29 8.82 10.03
CA PHE A 214 8.91 8.38 9.83
C PHE A 214 8.39 8.72 8.43
N LEU A 215 7.63 7.79 7.85
CA LEU A 215 6.81 8.06 6.69
C LEU A 215 5.68 9.04 7.07
N GLN A 216 5.43 10.02 6.22
CA GLN A 216 4.32 10.96 6.36
C GLN A 216 3.30 10.74 5.24
N PRO A 217 1.99 10.83 5.52
CA PRO A 217 0.99 10.73 4.48
C PRO A 217 1.13 11.88 3.49
N TYR A 218 1.00 11.57 2.20
CA TYR A 218 0.98 12.53 1.12
C TYR A 218 -0.46 12.69 0.61
N PRO A 219 -0.83 13.87 0.07
CA PRO A 219 -2.15 14.07 -0.52
C PRO A 219 -2.53 12.97 -1.52
N GLN A 220 -3.78 12.49 -1.39
CA GLN A 220 -4.33 11.46 -2.25
C GLN A 220 -4.44 11.98 -3.69
N LYS A 221 -4.10 11.11 -4.65
CA LYS A 221 -4.21 11.42 -6.08
C LYS A 221 -5.22 10.47 -6.74
N PHE A 222 -5.81 10.94 -7.84
CA PHE A 222 -6.75 10.16 -8.66
C PHE A 222 -6.27 10.11 -10.11
N ILE A 223 -6.35 8.93 -10.73
CA ILE A 223 -5.95 8.69 -12.11
C ILE A 223 -7.19 8.20 -12.88
N TYR A 224 -7.64 8.95 -13.87
CA TYR A 224 -8.79 8.55 -14.70
C TYR A 224 -8.43 7.42 -15.66
N VAL A 225 -9.14 6.30 -15.55
CA VAL A 225 -8.92 5.09 -16.35
C VAL A 225 -9.14 5.35 -17.84
N GLY A 226 -10.15 6.13 -18.20
CA GLY A 226 -10.46 6.47 -19.60
C GLY A 226 -9.54 7.51 -20.23
N PHE A 227 -8.50 7.98 -19.52
CA PHE A 227 -7.61 9.03 -20.01
C PHE A 227 -6.30 8.46 -20.54
N ASN A 228 -5.90 8.93 -21.73
CA ASN A 228 -4.70 8.50 -22.46
C ASN A 228 -4.66 6.98 -22.69
N ASP A 229 -3.49 6.39 -22.52
CA ASP A 229 -3.11 4.98 -22.63
C ASP A 229 -3.09 4.27 -21.26
N THR A 230 -3.74 4.82 -20.23
CA THR A 230 -3.77 4.22 -18.88
C THR A 230 -4.20 2.74 -18.88
N PRO A 231 -5.24 2.32 -19.64
CA PRO A 231 -5.59 0.91 -19.74
C PRO A 231 -4.50 0.03 -20.34
N ALA A 232 -3.80 0.54 -21.36
CA ALA A 232 -2.70 -0.18 -21.98
C ALA A 232 -1.53 -0.35 -21.00
N LEU A 233 -1.22 0.68 -20.20
CA LEU A 233 -0.17 0.61 -19.18
C LEU A 233 -0.47 -0.40 -18.07
N VAL A 234 -1.70 -0.43 -17.55
CA VAL A 234 -2.08 -1.42 -16.52
C VAL A 234 -2.07 -2.85 -17.09
N GLN A 235 -2.50 -3.02 -18.33
CA GLN A 235 -2.44 -4.32 -19.00
C GLN A 235 -1.00 -4.77 -19.26
N GLU A 236 -0.12 -3.86 -19.70
CA GLU A 236 1.31 -4.10 -19.86
C GLU A 236 1.94 -4.50 -18.52
N LEU A 237 1.60 -3.78 -17.44
CA LEU A 237 2.09 -4.04 -16.09
C LEU A 237 1.73 -5.47 -15.61
N GLU A 238 0.46 -5.88 -15.74
CA GLU A 238 0.04 -7.24 -15.40
C GLU A 238 0.77 -8.29 -16.24
N SER A 239 0.97 -8.01 -17.54
CA SER A 239 1.69 -8.90 -18.46
C SER A 239 3.16 -9.06 -18.08
N LEU A 240 3.82 -7.98 -17.67
CA LEU A 240 5.20 -7.99 -17.19
C LEU A 240 5.33 -8.86 -15.93
N PHE A 241 4.45 -8.66 -14.94
CA PHE A 241 4.48 -9.45 -13.70
C PHE A 241 4.23 -10.95 -13.94
N LYS A 242 3.40 -11.33 -14.93
CA LYS A 242 3.22 -12.74 -15.33
C LYS A 242 4.51 -13.38 -15.86
N GLY A 243 5.39 -12.59 -16.47
CA GLY A 243 6.67 -13.06 -17.00
C GLY A 243 7.82 -13.07 -15.98
N LEU A 244 7.59 -12.53 -14.78
CA LEU A 244 8.60 -12.44 -13.73
C LEU A 244 8.49 -13.61 -12.75
N PRO A 245 9.62 -14.18 -12.28
CA PRO A 245 9.60 -15.21 -11.25
C PRO A 245 9.00 -14.65 -9.96
N THR A 246 8.17 -15.44 -9.30
CA THR A 246 7.66 -15.15 -7.94
C THR A 246 8.61 -15.65 -6.85
N GLU A 247 9.62 -16.43 -7.24
CA GLU A 247 10.64 -16.95 -6.35
C GLU A 247 11.75 -15.92 -6.19
N GLY A 248 11.72 -15.18 -5.09
CA GLY A 248 12.70 -14.18 -4.76
C GLY A 248 12.28 -13.46 -3.50
N GLY A 249 13.22 -13.05 -2.68
CA GLY A 249 12.89 -12.22 -1.55
C GLY A 249 14.04 -11.27 -1.23
N GLY A 250 13.73 -10.26 -0.42
CA GLY A 250 14.58 -9.09 -0.30
C GLY A 250 14.64 -8.29 -1.61
N ASP A 251 15.78 -7.65 -1.86
CA ASP A 251 16.03 -6.88 -3.09
C ASP A 251 16.49 -7.79 -4.23
N PHE A 252 15.64 -8.74 -4.62
CA PHE A 252 15.96 -9.77 -5.62
C PHE A 252 16.40 -9.19 -6.98
N TYR A 253 15.87 -8.03 -7.34
CA TYR A 253 16.16 -7.35 -8.60
C TYR A 253 17.25 -6.27 -8.50
N GLU A 254 17.84 -6.05 -7.32
CA GLU A 254 18.87 -5.03 -7.07
C GLU A 254 18.40 -3.63 -7.52
N ARG A 255 17.20 -3.25 -7.08
CA ARG A 255 16.58 -1.96 -7.41
C ARG A 255 16.20 -1.17 -6.18
N ASP A 256 16.35 -1.73 -4.98
CA ASP A 256 15.87 -1.12 -3.75
C ASP A 256 14.36 -0.81 -3.79
N VAL A 257 13.60 -1.67 -4.49
CA VAL A 257 12.15 -1.54 -4.66
C VAL A 257 11.44 -2.86 -4.36
N GLY A 258 10.47 -2.78 -3.46
CA GLY A 258 9.48 -3.81 -3.21
C GLY A 258 8.18 -3.52 -3.93
N VAL A 259 7.62 -4.53 -4.57
CA VAL A 259 6.37 -4.46 -5.31
C VAL A 259 5.48 -5.63 -4.93
N MET A 260 4.21 -5.33 -4.74
CA MET A 260 3.13 -6.28 -4.60
C MET A 260 2.05 -5.90 -5.60
N TYR A 261 1.59 -6.87 -6.38
CA TYR A 261 0.49 -6.72 -7.33
C TYR A 261 -0.53 -7.83 -7.11
N GLN A 262 -1.80 -7.46 -7.05
CA GLN A 262 -2.91 -8.38 -6.87
C GLN A 262 -4.06 -7.95 -7.76
N SER A 263 -4.51 -8.85 -8.62
CA SER A 263 -5.77 -8.78 -9.36
C SER A 263 -6.50 -10.11 -9.23
N GLU A 264 -7.66 -10.23 -9.87
CA GLU A 264 -8.37 -11.51 -9.96
C GLU A 264 -7.52 -12.62 -10.60
N SER A 265 -6.71 -12.26 -11.61
CA SER A 265 -5.94 -13.20 -12.44
C SER A 265 -4.50 -13.42 -12.00
N LEU A 266 -3.96 -12.53 -11.16
CA LEU A 266 -2.55 -12.55 -10.80
C LEU A 266 -2.34 -12.10 -9.36
N ARG A 267 -1.54 -12.87 -8.62
CA ARG A 267 -0.90 -12.40 -7.39
C ARG A 267 0.59 -12.51 -7.57
N TRP A 268 1.29 -11.42 -7.39
CA TRP A 268 2.73 -11.34 -7.60
C TRP A 268 3.36 -10.40 -6.57
N MET A 269 4.53 -10.77 -6.08
CA MET A 269 5.29 -9.96 -5.13
C MET A 269 6.76 -10.39 -5.14
N ASN A 270 7.68 -9.43 -5.09
CA ASN A 270 9.12 -9.70 -4.95
C ASN A 270 9.63 -9.51 -3.50
N THR A 271 8.83 -8.89 -2.64
CA THR A 271 9.12 -8.82 -1.20
C THR A 271 8.42 -9.97 -0.51
N MET A 272 9.18 -10.93 -0.01
CA MET A 272 8.67 -12.20 0.54
C MET A 272 7.54 -12.02 1.58
N ASP A 273 6.59 -12.97 1.54
CA ASP A 273 5.37 -13.10 2.37
C ASP A 273 5.67 -13.45 3.84
N THR A 274 6.94 -13.36 4.28
CA THR A 274 7.33 -13.78 5.62
C THR A 274 8.28 -12.78 6.25
N ALA A 275 7.76 -11.63 6.63
CA ALA A 275 7.88 -11.15 8.01
C ALA A 275 7.30 -9.73 8.07
N PRO A 276 6.39 -9.45 9.02
CA PRO A 276 6.03 -8.08 9.42
C PRO A 276 7.24 -7.20 9.82
N GLN A 277 8.44 -7.77 9.89
CA GLN A 277 9.68 -7.19 10.40
C GLN A 277 10.87 -7.33 9.42
N GLY A 278 10.65 -7.81 8.18
CA GLY A 278 11.65 -7.73 7.10
C GLY A 278 13.02 -8.40 7.34
N CYS A 279 13.11 -9.47 8.13
CA CYS A 279 14.35 -10.26 8.26
C CYS A 279 14.03 -11.72 8.59
N ASN A 280 14.02 -12.59 7.59
CA ASN A 280 14.56 -13.94 7.77
C ASN A 280 15.86 -13.98 6.98
N VAL A 281 16.97 -14.05 7.70
CA VAL A 281 18.35 -14.10 7.20
C VAL A 281 18.75 -15.47 6.67
N ASP A 282 17.82 -16.43 6.59
CA ASP A 282 18.03 -17.73 5.97
C ASP A 282 17.94 -17.67 4.43
N TRP A 283 18.55 -16.63 3.83
CA TRP A 283 18.80 -16.50 2.38
C TRP A 283 19.90 -17.45 1.90
N ILE A 284 20.01 -18.62 2.53
CA ILE A 284 20.92 -19.69 2.15
C ILE A 284 20.51 -20.11 0.73
N GLU A 285 21.24 -19.57 -0.24
CA GLU A 285 21.53 -20.19 -1.54
C GLU A 285 20.28 -20.66 -2.32
N ARG A 286 19.32 -19.78 -2.55
CA ARG A 286 18.48 -19.98 -3.75
C ARG A 286 19.34 -19.62 -4.95
N ASP A 287 19.78 -20.63 -5.69
CA ASP A 287 20.56 -20.51 -6.94
C ASP A 287 19.84 -19.74 -8.06
N VAL A 288 18.58 -19.38 -7.85
CA VAL A 288 17.77 -18.64 -8.82
C VAL A 288 18.16 -17.17 -8.77
N LYS A 289 18.92 -16.71 -9.77
CA LYS A 289 19.16 -15.29 -10.04
C LYS A 289 18.25 -14.82 -11.16
N PRO A 290 17.70 -13.59 -11.12
CA PRO A 290 16.91 -13.09 -12.23
C PRO A 290 17.79 -12.94 -13.47
N SER A 291 17.25 -13.35 -14.62
CA SER A 291 17.90 -13.10 -15.91
C SER A 291 17.97 -11.61 -16.22
N ALA A 292 18.85 -11.21 -17.15
CA ALA A 292 18.93 -9.82 -17.59
C ALA A 292 17.60 -9.31 -18.19
N GLU A 293 16.88 -10.18 -18.89
CA GLU A 293 15.55 -9.86 -19.44
C GLU A 293 14.51 -9.67 -18.33
N GLN A 294 14.54 -10.48 -17.28
CA GLN A 294 13.67 -10.33 -16.11
C GLN A 294 13.97 -9.03 -15.36
N LYS A 295 15.25 -8.67 -15.17
CA LYS A 295 15.62 -7.37 -14.59
C LYS A 295 15.08 -6.21 -15.43
N LYS A 296 15.15 -6.30 -16.76
CA LYS A 296 14.60 -5.29 -17.68
C LYS A 296 13.06 -5.20 -17.61
N HIS A 297 12.36 -6.33 -17.53
CA HIS A 297 10.91 -6.34 -17.34
C HIS A 297 10.49 -5.72 -16.01
N PHE A 298 11.23 -6.01 -14.94
CA PHE A 298 10.97 -5.41 -13.63
C PHE A 298 11.23 -3.90 -13.65
N GLU A 299 12.30 -3.45 -14.31
CA GLU A 299 12.57 -2.02 -14.49
C GLU A 299 11.47 -1.31 -15.29
N ARG A 300 10.98 -1.95 -16.36
CA ARG A 300 9.82 -1.44 -17.11
C ARG A 300 8.56 -1.37 -16.26
N ALA A 301 8.33 -2.36 -15.39
CA ALA A 301 7.20 -2.33 -14.46
C ALA A 301 7.28 -1.12 -13.52
N ILE A 302 8.45 -0.83 -12.95
CA ILE A 302 8.68 0.36 -12.11
C ILE A 302 8.41 1.65 -12.91
N GLU A 303 8.92 1.74 -14.13
CA GLU A 303 8.69 2.90 -15.00
C GLU A 303 7.19 3.16 -15.24
N ILE A 304 6.40 2.10 -15.46
CA ILE A 304 4.95 2.22 -15.62
C ILE A 304 4.31 2.78 -14.33
N VAL A 305 4.75 2.30 -13.15
CA VAL A 305 4.24 2.79 -11.87
C VAL A 305 4.55 4.28 -11.69
N ASP A 306 5.76 4.73 -12.03
CA ASP A 306 6.13 6.15 -11.99
C ASP A 306 5.29 7.00 -12.96
N ILE A 307 4.99 6.46 -14.15
CA ILE A 307 4.10 7.13 -15.12
C ILE A 307 2.70 7.29 -14.53
N LEU A 308 2.15 6.23 -13.92
CA LEU A 308 0.83 6.28 -13.26
C LEU A 308 0.83 7.29 -12.11
N GLU A 309 1.88 7.30 -11.28
CA GLU A 309 2.01 8.22 -10.14
C GLU A 309 2.03 9.69 -10.57
N LYS A 310 2.75 10.00 -11.65
CA LYS A 310 2.82 11.34 -12.25
C LYS A 310 1.52 11.80 -12.90
N ARG A 311 0.68 10.86 -13.35
CA ARG A 311 -0.66 11.16 -13.91
C ARG A 311 -1.69 11.49 -12.85
N GLY A 312 -1.46 11.06 -11.62
CA GLY A 312 -2.36 11.31 -10.50
C GLY A 312 -2.58 12.80 -10.29
N LYS A 313 -3.83 13.24 -10.30
CA LYS A 313 -4.23 14.61 -9.98
C LYS A 313 -4.73 14.70 -8.55
N LEU A 314 -4.43 15.80 -7.89
CA LEU A 314 -5.08 16.16 -6.63
C LEU A 314 -6.53 16.56 -6.92
N GLU A 315 -7.43 16.18 -6.03
CA GLU A 315 -8.83 16.63 -6.04
C GLU A 315 -8.96 18.08 -5.54
#